data_AF-A0A1V9EE70-F1
#
_entry.id   AF-A0A1V9EE70-F1
#
_cell.length_a   1.000
_cell.length_b   1.000
_cell.length_c   1.000
_cell.angle_alpha   90.00
_cell.angle_beta   90.00
_cell.angle_gamma   90.00
#
_symmetry.space_group_name_H-M   'P 1'
#
loop_
_entity.id
_entity.type
_entity.pdbx_description
1 polymer ?
#
loop_
_entity_poly.entity_id
_entity_poly.type
_entity_poly.pdbx_seq_one_letter_code
_entity_poly.pdbx_strand_id
1 'polypeptide(L)'
;MIAFLLIIALILFLTWILLCYILVKFLTGIIGRFTVVKWVTGKTAVVLMSIIIALLPFLYLLFSTGAKNYSTAYIQPYGENFKITVKGRRMLMVHDPVSVLLNHTYNDSASFIIPRQYGTIPRSEIQLLNDNDKLTGTIAIDGKKMKIQLFYHNMYKVPYNWNGRYYLKLQ
;
A
#
# COMPACT_ATOMS: atom_id res chain seq x y z
N MET A 1 -3.58 -27.82 -13.13
CA MET A 1 -3.81 -26.41 -13.52
C MET A 1 -2.74 -25.46 -12.95
N ILE A 2 -2.51 -25.46 -11.64
CA ILE A 2 -1.51 -24.56 -11.00
C ILE A 2 -0.08 -24.78 -11.53
N ALA A 3 0.39 -26.04 -11.64
CA ALA A 3 1.73 -26.34 -12.16
C ALA A 3 1.97 -25.85 -13.60
N PHE A 4 0.94 -25.93 -14.46
CA PHE A 4 1.01 -25.46 -15.84
C PHE A 4 1.16 -23.93 -15.92
N LEU A 5 0.41 -23.20 -15.09
CA LEU A 5 0.51 -21.74 -14.98
C LEU A 5 1.90 -21.31 -14.47
N LEU A 6 2.48 -22.05 -13.52
CA LEU A 6 3.82 -21.77 -13.00
C LEU A 6 4.91 -21.94 -14.08
N ILE A 7 4.80 -22.97 -14.92
CA ILE A 7 5.74 -23.19 -16.03
C ILE A 7 5.66 -22.04 -17.04
N ILE A 8 4.45 -21.60 -17.40
CA ILE A 8 4.26 -20.46 -18.31
C ILE A 8 4.86 -19.19 -17.70
N ALA A 9 4.59 -18.91 -16.42
CA ALA A 9 5.14 -17.75 -15.73
C ALA A 9 6.67 -17.77 -15.69
N LEU A 10 7.28 -18.94 -15.47
CA LEU A 10 8.74 -19.10 -15.50
C LEU A 10 9.33 -18.82 -16.88
N ILE A 11 8.70 -19.33 -17.95
CA ILE A 11 9.15 -19.08 -19.33
C ILE A 11 9.08 -17.58 -19.65
N LEU A 12 7.97 -16.92 -19.29
CA LEU A 12 7.81 -15.47 -19.49
C LEU A 12 8.82 -14.65 -18.69
N PHE A 13 9.17 -15.08 -17.48
CA PHE A 13 10.18 -14.42 -16.66
C PHE A 13 11.58 -14.55 -17.27
N LEU A 14 11.94 -15.74 -17.76
CA LEU A 14 13.23 -15.99 -18.40
C LEU A 14 13.37 -15.22 -19.72
N THR A 15 12.32 -15.15 -20.53
CA THR A 15 12.32 -14.35 -21.77
C THR A 15 12.44 -12.85 -21.48
N TRP A 16 11.82 -12.37 -20.40
CA TRP A 16 11.97 -10.99 -19.92
C TRP A 16 13.41 -10.66 -19.52
N ILE A 17 14.07 -11.53 -18.75
CA ILE A 17 15.50 -11.35 -18.39
C ILE A 17 16.36 -11.28 -19.64
N LEU A 18 16.11 -12.14 -20.63
CA LEU A 18 16.85 -12.14 -21.89
C LEU A 18 16.67 -10.82 -22.66
N LEU A 19 15.46 -10.28 -22.71
CA LEU A 19 15.18 -8.97 -23.32
C LEU A 19 15.92 -7.83 -22.59
N CYS A 20 15.89 -7.81 -21.26
CA CYS A 20 16.67 -6.85 -20.46
C CYS A 20 18.17 -6.99 -20.73
N TYR A 21 18.68 -8.20 -20.91
CA TYR A 21 20.08 -8.45 -21.28
C TYR A 21 20.45 -7.87 -22.64
N ILE A 22 19.63 -8.13 -23.67
CA ILE A 22 19.85 -7.57 -25.01
C ILE A 22 19.83 -6.04 -24.96
N LEU A 23 18.87 -5.45 -24.24
CA LEU A 23 18.73 -4.00 -24.09
C LEU A 23 19.94 -3.36 -23.40
N VAL A 24 20.36 -3.89 -22.24
CA VAL A 24 21.53 -3.35 -21.51
C VAL A 24 22.80 -3.50 -22.34
N LYS A 25 22.98 -4.62 -23.04
CA LYS A 25 24.13 -4.83 -23.94
C LYS A 25 24.14 -3.82 -25.09
N PHE A 26 22.98 -3.53 -25.68
CA PHE A 26 22.85 -2.51 -26.72
C PHE A 26 23.19 -1.10 -26.19
N LEU A 27 22.62 -0.72 -25.04
CA LEU A 27 22.85 0.59 -24.43
C LEU A 27 24.31 0.78 -24.00
N THR A 28 24.92 -0.21 -23.36
CA THR A 28 26.34 -0.18 -22.99
C THR A 28 27.25 -0.15 -24.23
N GLY A 29 26.84 -0.79 -25.32
CA GLY A 29 27.52 -0.70 -26.62
C GLY A 29 27.49 0.70 -27.23
N ILE A 30 26.37 1.43 -27.10
CA ILE A 30 26.27 2.83 -27.51
C ILE A 30 27.14 3.71 -26.60
N ILE A 31 26.99 3.59 -25.28
CA ILE A 31 27.70 4.42 -24.30
C ILE A 31 29.22 4.20 -24.40
N GLY A 32 29.66 2.97 -24.65
CA GLY A 32 31.07 2.63 -24.86
C GLY A 32 31.69 3.29 -26.10
N ARG A 33 30.90 3.79 -27.06
CA ARG A 33 31.41 4.60 -28.18
C ARG A 33 31.76 6.03 -27.77
N PHE A 34 31.17 6.52 -26.69
CA PHE A 34 31.31 7.89 -26.22
C PHE A 34 32.10 8.01 -24.90
N THR A 35 32.48 6.89 -24.28
CA THR A 35 33.15 6.88 -22.98
C THR A 35 34.36 5.95 -22.96
N VAL A 36 35.45 6.38 -22.31
CA VAL A 36 36.71 5.61 -22.17
C VAL A 36 36.63 4.59 -21.00
N VAL A 37 35.55 4.64 -20.22
CA VAL A 37 35.39 3.88 -18.98
C VAL A 37 34.96 2.43 -19.27
N LYS A 38 35.94 1.52 -19.30
CA LYS A 38 35.72 0.07 -19.52
C LYS A 38 34.86 -0.63 -18.46
N TRP A 39 34.68 -0.04 -17.27
CA TRP A 39 33.97 -0.68 -16.17
C TRP A 39 32.46 -0.82 -16.42
N VAL A 40 31.86 0.12 -17.18
CA VAL A 40 30.43 0.13 -17.53
C VAL A 40 30.11 -0.93 -18.60
N THR A 41 31.11 -1.41 -19.34
CA THR A 41 30.95 -2.32 -20.48
C THR A 41 31.43 -3.76 -20.21
N GLY A 42 31.86 -4.05 -18.98
CA GLY A 42 32.28 -5.39 -18.58
C GLY A 42 31.12 -6.40 -18.62
N LYS A 43 31.39 -7.63 -19.09
CA LYS A 43 30.37 -8.69 -19.24
C LYS A 43 29.61 -8.95 -17.93
N THR A 44 30.32 -8.97 -16.80
CA THR A 44 29.74 -9.16 -15.46
C THR A 44 28.82 -8.02 -15.07
N ALA A 45 29.22 -6.77 -15.33
CA ALA A 45 28.42 -5.58 -15.05
C ALA A 45 27.14 -5.55 -15.89
N VAL A 46 27.22 -5.89 -17.18
CA VAL A 46 26.06 -6.01 -18.08
C VAL A 46 25.07 -7.04 -17.55
N VAL A 47 25.52 -8.25 -17.21
CA VAL A 47 24.65 -9.31 -16.67
C VAL A 47 23.97 -8.87 -15.38
N LEU A 48 24.71 -8.29 -14.43
CA LEU A 48 24.15 -7.82 -13.15
C LEU A 48 23.10 -6.72 -13.35
N MET A 49 23.40 -5.72 -14.20
CA MET A 49 22.45 -4.64 -14.50
C MET A 49 21.16 -5.18 -15.12
N SER A 50 21.25 -6.16 -16.01
CA SER A 50 20.08 -6.78 -16.63
C SER A 50 19.20 -7.51 -15.63
N ILE A 51 19.80 -8.24 -14.68
CA ILE A 51 19.04 -8.91 -13.61
C ILE A 51 18.35 -7.88 -12.72
N ILE A 52 19.04 -6.81 -12.32
CA ILE A 52 18.47 -5.75 -11.48
C ILE A 52 17.28 -5.09 -12.19
N ILE A 53 17.45 -4.68 -13.45
CA ILE A 53 16.39 -4.04 -14.24
C ILE A 53 15.22 -5.01 -14.44
N ALA A 54 15.49 -6.28 -14.69
CA ALA A 54 14.45 -7.29 -14.86
C ALA A 54 13.63 -7.48 -13.58
N LEU A 55 14.24 -7.36 -12.40
CA LEU A 55 13.58 -7.53 -11.09
C LEU A 55 12.74 -6.32 -10.67
N LEU A 56 13.07 -5.09 -11.10
CA LEU A 56 12.34 -3.87 -10.72
C LEU A 56 10.82 -3.92 -10.90
N PRO A 57 10.25 -4.35 -12.05
CA PRO A 57 8.80 -4.43 -12.22
C PRO A 57 8.15 -5.48 -11.28
N PHE A 58 8.85 -6.58 -10.98
CA PHE A 58 8.36 -7.58 -10.03
C PHE A 58 8.36 -7.05 -8.60
N LEU A 59 9.43 -6.36 -8.21
CA LEU A 59 9.49 -5.67 -6.92
C LEU A 59 8.37 -4.62 -6.83
N TYR A 60 8.14 -3.85 -7.90
CA TYR A 60 7.05 -2.89 -7.94
C TYR A 60 5.68 -3.57 -7.74
N LEU A 61 5.41 -4.69 -8.40
CA LEU A 61 4.15 -5.42 -8.22
C LEU A 61 4.01 -6.01 -6.81
N LEU A 62 5.09 -6.53 -6.22
CA LEU A 62 5.07 -7.11 -4.87
C LEU A 62 4.91 -6.06 -3.76
N PHE A 63 5.41 -4.85 -3.96
CA PHE A 63 5.40 -3.79 -2.94
C PHE A 63 4.40 -2.65 -3.21
N SER A 64 3.78 -2.59 -4.41
CA SER A 64 2.73 -1.62 -4.73
C SER A 64 1.39 -2.07 -4.14
N THR A 65 1.08 -1.60 -2.92
CA THR A 65 -0.22 -1.85 -2.30
C THR A 65 -1.30 -0.95 -2.92
N GLY A 66 -2.33 -1.55 -3.54
CA GLY A 66 -3.51 -0.81 -3.99
C GLY A 66 -4.37 -0.24 -2.84
N ALA A 67 -4.11 -0.67 -1.60
CA ALA A 67 -4.81 -0.21 -0.41
C ALA A 67 -4.40 1.21 -0.01
N LYS A 68 -5.39 2.10 0.16
CA LYS A 68 -5.16 3.51 0.53
C LYS A 68 -6.38 4.11 1.21
N ASN A 69 -6.16 4.91 2.26
CA ASN A 69 -7.21 5.68 2.90
C ASN A 69 -7.54 6.92 2.04
N TYR A 70 -8.83 7.22 1.84
CA TYR A 70 -9.22 8.48 1.23
C TYR A 70 -8.95 9.63 2.18
N SER A 71 -8.60 10.80 1.63
CA SER A 71 -8.26 11.98 2.43
C SER A 71 -9.47 12.65 3.09
N THR A 72 -10.68 12.17 2.84
CA THR A 72 -11.92 12.76 3.35
C THR A 72 -12.54 11.85 4.39
N ALA A 73 -12.96 12.44 5.50
CA ALA A 73 -13.79 11.81 6.51
C ALA A 73 -15.10 12.58 6.63
N TYR A 74 -16.18 11.88 6.96
CA TYR A 74 -17.50 12.47 7.14
C TYR A 74 -17.90 12.41 8.59
N ILE A 75 -18.44 13.50 9.13
CA ILE A 75 -18.99 13.57 10.48
C ILE A 75 -20.47 13.95 10.41
N GLN A 76 -21.30 13.26 11.19
CA GLN A 76 -22.72 13.54 11.31
C GLN A 76 -23.18 13.34 12.77
N PRO A 77 -24.25 14.03 13.22
CA PRO A 77 -24.88 13.75 14.50
C PRO A 77 -25.36 12.30 14.59
N TYR A 78 -25.22 11.70 15.77
CA TYR A 78 -25.65 10.32 16.06
C TYR A 78 -26.10 10.23 17.53
N GLY A 79 -27.39 10.51 17.77
CA GLY A 79 -27.91 10.68 19.13
C GLY A 79 -27.24 11.87 19.82
N GLU A 80 -26.79 11.68 21.06
CA GLU A 80 -25.97 12.66 21.80
C GLU A 80 -24.50 12.70 21.37
N ASN A 81 -24.10 11.79 20.47
CA ASN A 81 -22.73 11.63 20.00
C ASN A 81 -22.60 12.06 18.53
N PHE A 82 -21.42 11.87 17.97
CA PHE A 82 -21.12 12.07 16.56
C PHE A 82 -20.59 10.78 15.95
N LYS A 83 -21.04 10.47 14.73
CA LYS A 83 -20.50 9.36 13.94
C LYS A 83 -19.53 9.90 12.90
N ILE A 84 -18.29 9.43 12.97
CA ILE A 84 -17.29 9.64 11.92
C ILE A 84 -17.24 8.43 11.02
N THR A 85 -17.29 8.64 9.71
CA THR A 85 -17.08 7.62 8.69
C THR A 85 -15.84 7.95 7.85
N VAL A 86 -14.89 7.02 7.81
CA VAL A 86 -13.73 7.07 6.91
C VAL A 86 -13.88 6.02 5.82
N LYS A 87 -13.38 6.31 4.63
CA LYS A 87 -13.44 5.43 3.46
C LYS A 87 -12.07 5.23 2.87
N GLY A 88 -11.86 4.11 2.19
CA GLY A 88 -10.59 3.79 1.56
C GLY A 88 -10.69 2.61 0.64
N ARG A 89 -9.64 2.41 -0.16
CA ARG A 89 -9.43 1.19 -0.95
C ARG A 89 -8.73 0.15 -0.10
N ARG A 90 -9.17 -1.09 -0.23
CA ARG A 90 -8.59 -2.27 0.39
C ARG A 90 -8.31 -3.30 -0.68
N MET A 91 -7.26 -4.11 -0.48
CA MET A 91 -6.99 -5.24 -1.36
C MET A 91 -7.96 -6.37 -1.05
N LEU A 92 -8.42 -7.08 -2.08
CA LEU A 92 -9.06 -8.38 -1.86
C LEU A 92 -8.09 -9.32 -1.15
N MET A 93 -8.63 -10.27 -0.36
CA MET A 93 -7.89 -11.10 0.59
C MET A 93 -6.53 -11.58 0.09
N VAL A 94 -5.50 -11.43 0.93
CA VAL A 94 -4.09 -11.82 0.65
C VAL A 94 -3.92 -13.34 0.49
N HIS A 95 -4.94 -14.13 0.84
CA HIS A 95 -4.93 -15.59 0.74
C HIS A 95 -5.27 -16.12 -0.67
N ASP A 96 -5.70 -15.25 -1.60
CA ASP A 96 -5.93 -15.62 -3.00
C ASP A 96 -4.80 -15.05 -3.90
N PRO A 97 -3.90 -15.91 -4.41
CA PRO A 97 -2.79 -15.50 -5.28
C PRO A 97 -3.26 -14.77 -6.55
N VAL A 98 -4.46 -15.07 -7.04
CA VAL A 98 -5.02 -14.45 -8.26
C VAL A 98 -5.46 -13.02 -7.98
N SER A 99 -6.09 -12.78 -6.83
CA SER A 99 -6.46 -11.44 -6.38
C SER A 99 -5.25 -10.53 -6.17
N VAL A 100 -4.12 -11.10 -5.70
CA VAL A 100 -2.83 -10.38 -5.58
C VAL A 100 -2.27 -10.04 -6.96
N LEU A 101 -2.31 -10.99 -7.92
CA LEU A 101 -1.78 -10.77 -9.26
C LEU A 101 -2.58 -9.73 -10.06
N LEU A 102 -3.90 -9.71 -9.90
CA LEU A 102 -4.80 -8.77 -10.58
C LEU A 102 -4.93 -7.43 -9.84
N ASN A 103 -4.37 -7.32 -8.64
CA ASN A 103 -4.40 -6.12 -7.80
C ASN A 103 -5.83 -5.57 -7.58
N HIS A 104 -6.79 -6.49 -7.42
CA HIS A 104 -8.19 -6.12 -7.26
C HIS A 104 -8.41 -5.40 -5.93
N THR A 105 -9.03 -4.23 -6.00
CA THR A 105 -9.37 -3.42 -4.82
C THR A 105 -10.86 -3.20 -4.72
N TYR A 106 -11.36 -3.12 -3.48
CA TYR A 106 -12.74 -2.71 -3.19
C TYR A 106 -12.75 -1.48 -2.28
N ASN A 107 -13.87 -0.76 -2.30
CA ASN A 107 -14.10 0.35 -1.38
C ASN A 107 -14.63 -0.21 -0.06
N ASP A 108 -14.00 0.19 1.02
CA ASP A 108 -14.39 -0.16 2.38
C ASP A 108 -14.54 1.09 3.25
N SER A 109 -15.13 0.93 4.42
CA SER A 109 -15.31 2.02 5.39
C SER A 109 -15.22 1.56 6.84
N ALA A 110 -14.70 2.43 7.70
CA ALA A 110 -14.79 2.29 9.15
C ALA A 110 -15.60 3.44 9.74
N SER A 111 -16.35 3.13 10.80
CA SER A 111 -17.17 4.09 11.52
C SER A 111 -16.80 4.13 13.00
N PHE A 112 -16.67 5.34 13.53
CA PHE A 112 -16.35 5.63 14.93
C PHE A 112 -17.44 6.51 15.53
N ILE A 113 -17.93 6.17 16.71
CA ILE A 113 -18.79 7.04 17.51
C ILE A 113 -17.90 7.76 18.52
N ILE A 114 -18.03 9.07 18.58
CA ILE A 114 -17.26 9.94 19.46
C ILE A 114 -18.18 10.93 20.20
N PRO A 115 -17.81 11.37 21.41
CA PRO A 115 -18.68 12.23 22.22
C PRO A 115 -18.64 13.71 21.85
N ARG A 116 -17.67 14.17 21.06
CA ARG A 116 -17.47 15.59 20.75
C ARG A 116 -16.86 15.79 19.38
N GLN A 117 -17.14 16.92 18.74
CA GLN A 117 -16.67 17.25 17.39
C GLN A 117 -15.30 17.95 17.33
N TYR A 118 -14.62 18.15 18.45
CA TYR A 118 -13.33 18.84 18.53
C TYR A 118 -12.42 18.28 19.64
N GLY A 119 -11.13 18.56 19.53
CA GLY A 119 -10.12 18.18 20.52
C GLY A 119 -9.54 16.78 20.32
N THR A 120 -8.78 16.31 21.30
CA THR A 120 -8.21 14.96 21.30
C THR A 120 -9.12 14.02 22.09
N ILE A 121 -9.48 12.90 21.47
CA ILE A 121 -10.44 11.92 21.97
C ILE A 121 -9.68 10.60 22.16
N PRO A 122 -9.50 10.14 23.41
CA PRO A 122 -8.83 8.88 23.69
C PRO A 122 -9.69 7.70 23.28
N ARG A 123 -9.06 6.59 22.91
CA ARG A 123 -9.75 5.35 22.50
C ARG A 123 -10.76 4.83 23.52
N SER A 124 -10.57 5.08 24.80
CA SER A 124 -11.54 4.72 25.86
C SER A 124 -12.93 5.34 25.65
N GLU A 125 -13.01 6.48 24.97
CA GLU A 125 -14.25 7.20 24.67
C GLU A 125 -14.81 6.90 23.28
N ILE A 126 -14.08 6.13 22.45
CA ILE A 126 -14.45 5.85 21.06
C ILE A 126 -15.11 4.49 20.98
N GLN A 127 -16.33 4.42 20.45
CA GLN A 127 -16.99 3.16 20.13
C GLN A 127 -16.79 2.86 18.63
N LEU A 128 -16.30 1.66 18.30
CA LEU A 128 -16.20 1.21 16.91
C LEU A 128 -17.45 0.42 16.55
N LEU A 129 -18.08 0.75 15.43
CA LEU A 129 -19.33 0.10 15.01
C LEU A 129 -19.11 -1.23 14.27
N ASN A 130 -17.97 -1.38 13.59
CA ASN A 130 -17.70 -2.49 12.69
C ASN A 130 -16.46 -3.30 13.08
N ASP A 131 -15.93 -3.08 14.28
CA ASP A 131 -14.64 -3.65 14.67
C ASP A 131 -14.62 -3.94 16.17
N ASN A 132 -14.38 -5.21 16.50
CA ASN A 132 -14.32 -5.71 17.88
C ASN A 132 -12.88 -5.69 18.45
N ASP A 133 -11.92 -5.18 17.68
CA ASP A 133 -10.53 -5.23 18.09
C ASP A 133 -10.26 -4.29 19.28
N LYS A 134 -9.49 -4.83 20.24
CA LYS A 134 -8.94 -4.04 21.33
C LYS A 134 -7.91 -3.08 20.72
N LEU A 135 -8.24 -1.79 20.69
CA LEU A 135 -7.34 -0.74 20.21
C LEU A 135 -6.89 0.16 21.36
N THR A 136 -5.81 0.89 21.14
CA THR A 136 -5.31 1.99 21.98
C THR A 136 -5.00 3.20 21.11
N GLY A 137 -4.84 4.39 21.70
CA GLY A 137 -4.50 5.62 20.97
C GLY A 137 -5.61 6.68 20.98
N THR A 138 -5.65 7.54 19.97
CA THR A 138 -6.49 8.74 19.95
C THR A 138 -7.02 9.10 18.55
N ILE A 139 -8.14 9.81 18.51
CA ILE A 139 -8.57 10.62 17.36
C ILE A 139 -8.47 12.09 17.75
N ALA A 140 -7.76 12.90 16.97
CA ALA A 140 -7.64 14.34 17.19
C ALA A 140 -8.37 15.11 16.09
N ILE A 141 -9.21 16.06 16.47
CA ILE A 141 -9.99 16.90 15.56
C ILE A 141 -9.69 18.37 15.87
N ASP A 142 -9.24 19.08 14.84
CA ASP A 142 -8.93 20.52 14.89
C ASP A 142 -9.57 21.21 13.67
N GLY A 143 -10.71 21.85 13.90
CA GLY A 143 -11.55 22.41 12.85
C GLY A 143 -11.94 21.38 11.80
N LYS A 144 -11.52 21.61 10.54
CA LYS A 144 -11.78 20.70 9.40
C LYS A 144 -10.71 19.62 9.21
N LYS A 145 -9.75 19.50 10.13
CA LYS A 145 -8.68 18.50 10.06
C LYS A 145 -8.87 17.45 11.13
N MET A 146 -8.66 16.20 10.78
CA MET A 146 -8.75 15.07 11.68
C MET A 146 -7.53 14.17 11.53
N LYS A 147 -7.00 13.66 12.64
CA LYS A 147 -5.93 12.66 12.67
C LYS A 147 -6.39 11.45 13.47
N ILE A 148 -6.34 10.27 12.84
CA ILE A 148 -6.56 9.00 13.52
C ILE A 148 -5.19 8.39 13.81
N GLN A 149 -4.93 8.09 15.09
CA GLN A 149 -3.72 7.44 15.56
C GLN A 149 -4.09 6.37 16.58
N LEU A 150 -4.53 5.22 16.07
CA LEU A 150 -4.93 4.04 16.81
C LEU A 150 -3.96 2.89 16.57
N PHE A 151 -3.82 2.00 17.54
CA PHE A 151 -2.95 0.83 17.47
C PHE A 151 -3.69 -0.38 18.02
N TYR A 152 -3.46 -1.55 17.42
CA TYR A 152 -3.90 -2.80 17.99
C TYR A 152 -3.26 -3.01 19.36
N HIS A 153 -4.05 -3.49 20.32
CA HIS A 153 -3.59 -3.83 21.66
C HIS A 153 -2.82 -5.16 21.60
N ASN A 154 -1.62 -5.09 21.01
CA ASN A 154 -0.66 -6.18 20.91
C ASN A 154 0.72 -5.69 21.35
N MET A 155 1.65 -6.62 21.59
CA MET A 155 3.00 -6.29 22.05
C MET A 155 3.76 -5.39 21.06
N TYR A 156 3.41 -5.46 19.77
CA TYR A 156 4.14 -4.80 18.68
C TYR A 156 3.57 -3.43 18.30
N LYS A 157 2.53 -2.93 18.98
CA LYS A 157 1.83 -1.66 18.67
C LYS A 157 1.57 -1.51 17.16
N VAL A 158 0.97 -2.54 16.55
CA VAL A 158 0.69 -2.51 15.11
C VAL A 158 -0.29 -1.37 14.81
N PRO A 159 0.02 -0.47 13.85
CA PRO A 159 -0.86 0.65 13.52
C PRO A 159 -2.19 0.14 12.95
N TYR A 160 -3.27 0.79 13.35
CA TYR A 160 -4.60 0.49 12.81
C TYR A 160 -4.70 0.91 11.33
N ASN A 161 -5.41 0.12 10.52
CA ASN A 161 -5.49 0.31 9.06
C ASN A 161 -6.10 1.67 8.64
N TRP A 162 -6.92 2.24 9.51
CA TRP A 162 -7.58 3.54 9.28
C TRP A 162 -6.82 4.73 9.87
N ASN A 163 -5.58 4.54 10.33
CA ASN A 163 -4.71 5.64 10.71
C ASN A 163 -4.43 6.57 9.53
N GLY A 164 -4.30 7.86 9.83
CA GLY A 164 -4.03 8.85 8.79
C GLY A 164 -4.47 10.26 9.17
N ARG A 165 -4.31 11.16 8.21
CA ARG A 165 -4.79 12.53 8.27
C ARG A 165 -5.92 12.70 7.26
N TYR A 166 -6.99 13.35 7.69
CA TYR A 166 -8.24 13.48 6.96
C TYR A 166 -8.74 14.92 7.01
N TYR A 167 -9.46 15.31 5.96
CA TYR A 167 -10.29 16.50 5.91
C TYR A 167 -11.71 16.11 6.28
N LEU A 168 -12.21 16.72 7.35
CA LEU A 168 -13.53 16.45 7.89
C LEU A 168 -14.58 17.27 7.12
N LYS A 169 -15.62 16.59 6.64
CA LYS A 169 -16.79 17.20 6.00
C LYS A 169 -18.04 16.83 6.80
N LEU A 170 -18.92 17.80 6.98
CA LEU A 170 -20.27 17.54 7.45
C LEU A 170 -21.04 16.78 6.37
N GLN A 171 -21.78 15.76 6.78
CA GLN A 171 -22.66 14.99 5.93
C GLN A 171 -24.12 15.26 6.32
#